data_AF-A0A661B3F1-F1
#
_entry.id   AF-A0A661B3F1-F1
#
_cell.length_a   1.000
_cell.length_b   1.000
_cell.length_c   1.000
_cell.angle_alpha   90.00
_cell.angle_beta   90.00
_cell.angle_gamma   90.00
#
_symmetry.space_group_name_H-M   'P 1'
#
loop_
_entity.id
_entity.type
_entity.pdbx_description
1 polymer ?
#
loop_
_entity_poly.entity_id
_entity_poly.type
_entity_poly.pdbx_seq_one_letter_code
_entity_poly.pdbx_strand_id
1 'polypeptide(L)'
;ATGFPGKHGKGTHELKGVLGKIDIITTTLGKALGGASGGCVSGRKEIVEMCRQRARPYLFSNAMPPVVVAAANKVMDIIMTTTERRDKLEANTKFWRKGLEDAGFDLVPGNTPIVPIMLYNAKLAQDISRDLYDLGIYAIGFFFPVVPKGKARIRTQISAGHEMHHLEKALDAFIKVGKKYEILGLGKKEIIEKYGM
;
A
#
# COMPACT_ATOMS: atom_id res chain seq x y z
N ALA A 1 -7.64 6.72 3.36
CA ALA A 1 -7.59 5.58 2.40
C ALA A 1 -9.00 5.04 2.21
N THR A 2 -9.30 4.49 1.03
CA THR A 2 -10.66 4.12 0.57
C THR A 2 -10.63 2.69 0.02
N GLY A 3 -11.71 1.93 0.17
CA GLY A 3 -11.92 0.60 -0.41
C GLY A 3 -11.56 -0.59 0.50
N PHE A 4 -10.88 -0.37 1.63
CA PHE A 4 -10.51 -1.47 2.54
C PHE A 4 -10.39 -1.11 4.04
N PRO A 5 -10.04 0.11 4.47
CA PRO A 5 -10.05 0.44 5.89
C PRO A 5 -11.49 0.64 6.38
N GLY A 6 -11.76 0.21 7.62
CA GLY A 6 -13.09 0.24 8.20
C GLY A 6 -13.88 -1.04 7.91
N LYS A 7 -14.99 -1.23 8.64
CA LYS A 7 -15.81 -2.45 8.56
C LYS A 7 -16.36 -2.69 7.14
N HIS A 8 -16.67 -1.63 6.41
CA HIS A 8 -17.22 -1.71 5.05
C HIS A 8 -16.29 -1.07 4.01
N GLY A 9 -15.01 -0.87 4.34
CA GLY A 9 -14.04 -0.29 3.43
C GLY A 9 -14.27 1.18 3.09
N LYS A 10 -15.14 1.91 3.81
CA LYS A 10 -15.42 3.33 3.52
C LYS A 10 -14.20 4.21 3.78
N GLY A 11 -13.31 3.76 4.67
CA GLY A 11 -12.00 4.33 4.84
C GLY A 11 -11.62 4.58 6.28
N THR A 12 -10.55 5.35 6.45
CA THR A 12 -9.96 5.64 7.77
C THR A 12 -10.95 6.31 8.73
N HIS A 13 -11.84 7.15 8.21
CA HIS A 13 -12.87 7.84 9.00
C HIS A 13 -13.94 6.86 9.52
N GLU A 14 -14.27 5.80 8.77
CA GLU A 14 -15.08 4.69 9.28
C GLU A 14 -14.32 3.90 10.34
N LEU A 15 -13.06 3.54 10.07
CA LEU A 15 -12.21 2.80 11.01
C LEU A 15 -12.06 3.53 12.36
N LYS A 16 -12.07 4.86 12.36
CA LYS A 16 -11.92 5.70 13.56
C LYS A 16 -13.24 6.17 14.17
N GLY A 17 -14.39 5.74 13.65
CA GLY A 17 -15.70 6.09 14.21
C GLY A 17 -16.06 7.58 14.07
N VAL A 18 -15.55 8.25 13.03
CA VAL A 18 -15.74 9.69 12.79
C VAL A 18 -16.43 9.98 11.45
N LEU A 19 -17.29 9.04 11.00
CA LEU A 19 -18.17 9.27 9.85
C LEU A 19 -18.99 10.54 10.06
N GLY A 20 -19.15 11.34 9.00
CA GLY A 20 -19.90 12.61 9.04
C GLY A 20 -19.17 13.79 9.68
N LYS A 21 -17.99 13.59 10.28
CA LYS A 21 -17.17 14.67 10.89
C LYS A 21 -16.11 15.25 9.95
N ILE A 22 -16.02 14.76 8.71
CA ILE A 22 -15.01 15.17 7.74
C ILE A 22 -15.68 16.02 6.66
N ASP A 23 -15.29 17.30 6.54
CA ASP A 23 -15.87 18.22 5.56
C ASP A 23 -15.51 17.87 4.11
N ILE A 24 -14.27 17.42 3.89
CA ILE A 24 -13.71 17.13 2.57
C ILE A 24 -12.95 15.80 2.62
N ILE A 25 -13.34 14.87 1.75
CA ILE A 25 -12.63 13.61 1.53
C ILE A 25 -12.10 13.62 0.10
N THR A 26 -10.77 13.48 -0.02
CA THR A 26 -10.12 13.25 -1.31
C THR A 26 -9.73 11.77 -1.45
N THR A 27 -9.90 11.22 -2.63
CA THR A 27 -9.47 9.85 -2.94
C THR A 27 -8.98 9.73 -4.37
N THR A 28 -8.24 8.67 -4.64
CA THR A 28 -7.86 8.28 -5.99
C THR A 28 -8.71 7.11 -6.44
N LEU A 29 -9.03 7.07 -7.73
CA LEU A 29 -9.59 5.88 -8.38
C LEU A 29 -8.46 4.88 -8.70
N GLY A 30 -7.22 5.37 -8.81
CA GLY A 30 -5.96 4.69 -9.15
C GLY A 30 -5.48 3.51 -8.29
N LYS A 31 -6.22 3.09 -7.26
CA LYS A 31 -5.76 2.13 -6.24
C LYS A 31 -6.80 1.05 -5.97
N ALA A 32 -7.31 0.97 -4.75
CA ALA A 32 -8.31 -0.02 -4.35
C ALA A 32 -9.64 0.11 -5.12
N LEU A 33 -9.91 1.26 -5.74
CA LEU A 33 -11.09 1.51 -6.56
C LEU A 33 -10.90 1.14 -8.04
N GLY A 34 -9.89 0.31 -8.36
CA GLY A 34 -9.75 -0.37 -9.65
C GLY A 34 -9.52 0.52 -10.86
N GLY A 35 -9.15 1.78 -10.65
CA GLY A 35 -9.07 2.79 -11.68
C GLY A 35 -7.71 2.82 -12.35
N ALA A 36 -7.71 2.68 -13.66
CA ALA A 36 -6.56 3.02 -14.50
C ALA A 36 -6.02 4.44 -14.21
N SER A 37 -6.90 5.41 -13.90
CA SER A 37 -6.55 6.80 -13.56
C SER A 37 -7.72 7.53 -12.88
N GLY A 38 -7.45 8.70 -12.28
CA GLY A 38 -8.46 9.62 -11.75
C GLY A 38 -8.46 9.83 -10.23
N GLY A 39 -9.24 10.82 -9.80
CA GLY A 39 -9.41 11.19 -8.41
C GLY A 39 -10.73 11.90 -8.16
N CYS A 40 -11.12 11.97 -6.90
CA CYS A 40 -12.38 12.56 -6.45
C CYS A 40 -12.13 13.46 -5.24
N VAL A 41 -12.82 14.59 -5.21
CA VAL A 41 -13.05 15.40 -4.02
C VAL A 41 -14.55 15.29 -3.71
N SER A 42 -14.86 14.82 -2.51
CA SER A 42 -16.22 14.69 -2.00
C SER A 42 -16.39 15.51 -0.73
N GLY A 43 -17.56 16.09 -0.54
CA GLY A 43 -17.86 16.98 0.56
C GLY A 43 -19.25 17.58 0.39
N ARG A 44 -19.56 18.64 1.14
CA ARG A 44 -20.80 19.38 0.97
C ARG A 44 -20.92 20.00 -0.43
N LYS A 45 -22.14 20.20 -0.91
CA LYS A 45 -22.45 20.63 -2.28
C LYS A 45 -21.73 21.93 -2.65
N GLU A 46 -21.74 22.92 -1.76
CA GLU A 46 -21.10 24.21 -1.94
C GLU A 46 -19.58 24.10 -2.15
N ILE A 47 -18.93 23.12 -1.50
CA ILE A 47 -17.50 22.86 -1.67
C ILE A 47 -17.23 22.27 -3.06
N VAL A 48 -18.03 21.29 -3.47
CA VAL A 48 -17.90 20.64 -4.78
C VAL A 48 -18.14 21.64 -5.91
N GLU A 49 -19.16 22.50 -5.78
CA GLU A 49 -19.45 23.57 -6.74
C GLU A 49 -18.32 24.59 -6.82
N MET A 50 -17.76 25.01 -5.68
CA MET A 50 -16.59 25.88 -5.66
C MET A 50 -15.39 25.24 -6.37
N CYS A 51 -15.10 23.95 -6.12
CA CYS A 51 -14.03 23.23 -6.83
C CYS A 51 -14.25 23.23 -8.34
N ARG A 52 -15.48 22.99 -8.81
CA ARG A 52 -15.80 23.02 -10.25
C ARG A 52 -15.57 24.38 -10.89
N GLN A 53 -15.76 25.47 -10.15
CA GLN A 53 -15.63 26.84 -10.65
C GLN A 53 -14.24 27.47 -10.46
N ARG A 54 -13.41 26.94 -9.55
CA ARG A 54 -12.14 27.58 -9.16
C ARG A 54 -10.91 26.67 -9.28
N ALA A 55 -11.07 25.35 -9.26
CA ALA A 55 -9.91 24.46 -9.28
C ALA A 55 -9.29 24.42 -10.68
N ARG A 56 -8.11 25.04 -10.83
CA ARG A 56 -7.36 25.04 -12.09
C ARG A 56 -7.18 23.63 -12.69
N PRO A 57 -6.83 22.57 -11.91
CA PRO A 57 -6.69 21.23 -12.47
C PRO A 57 -8.00 20.62 -12.98
N TYR A 58 -9.16 21.10 -12.50
CA TYR A 58 -10.47 20.68 -13.00
C TYR A 58 -10.87 21.46 -14.26
N LEU A 59 -10.63 22.76 -14.27
CA LEU A 59 -11.02 23.66 -15.37
C LEU A 59 -10.14 23.53 -16.62
N PHE A 60 -8.84 23.32 -16.43
CA PHE A 60 -7.84 23.36 -17.51
C PHE A 60 -7.27 21.96 -17.81
N SER A 61 -8.06 20.90 -17.59
CA SER A 61 -7.70 19.54 -17.93
C SER A 61 -8.85 18.84 -18.65
N ASN A 62 -8.52 17.88 -19.52
CA ASN A 62 -9.55 17.13 -20.25
C ASN A 62 -10.32 16.22 -19.30
N ALA A 63 -11.61 16.05 -19.59
CA ALA A 63 -12.46 15.11 -18.87
C ALA A 63 -11.90 13.67 -18.95
N MET A 64 -12.21 12.86 -17.94
CA MET A 64 -11.82 11.45 -17.92
C MET A 64 -12.49 10.68 -19.07
N PRO A 65 -11.79 9.70 -19.69
CA PRO A 65 -12.40 8.84 -20.69
C PRO A 65 -13.65 8.11 -20.12
N PRO A 66 -14.77 8.05 -20.86
CA PRO A 66 -16.01 7.44 -20.38
C PRO A 66 -15.84 6.00 -19.87
N VAL A 67 -14.98 5.21 -20.51
CA VAL A 67 -14.69 3.82 -20.11
C VAL A 67 -14.06 3.72 -18.71
N VAL A 68 -13.24 4.70 -18.31
CA VAL A 68 -12.62 4.74 -16.98
C VAL A 68 -13.67 5.08 -15.92
N VAL A 69 -14.60 5.99 -16.23
CA VAL A 69 -15.72 6.35 -15.35
C VAL A 69 -16.66 5.16 -15.16
N ALA A 70 -17.01 4.46 -16.25
CA ALA A 70 -17.87 3.27 -16.19
C ALA A 70 -17.24 2.15 -15.35
N ALA A 71 -15.94 1.88 -15.52
CA ALA A 71 -15.21 0.90 -14.71
C ALA A 71 -15.21 1.29 -13.22
N ALA A 72 -14.92 2.56 -12.91
CA ALA A 72 -14.94 3.06 -11.53
C ALA A 72 -16.33 2.91 -10.88
N ASN A 73 -17.41 3.26 -11.59
CA ASN A 73 -18.77 3.06 -11.09
C ASN A 73 -19.05 1.58 -10.80
N LYS A 74 -18.66 0.67 -11.71
CA LYS A 74 -18.85 -0.76 -11.49
C LYS A 74 -18.06 -1.28 -10.27
N VAL A 75 -16.85 -0.77 -10.05
CA VAL A 75 -16.07 -1.11 -8.84
C VAL A 75 -16.78 -0.63 -7.58
N MET A 76 -17.36 0.57 -7.59
CA MET A 76 -18.15 1.08 -6.45
C MET A 76 -19.32 0.15 -6.12
N ASP A 77 -20.08 -0.31 -7.13
CA ASP A 77 -21.19 -1.26 -6.92
C ASP A 77 -20.70 -2.55 -6.25
N ILE A 78 -19.57 -3.09 -6.73
CA ILE A 78 -18.99 -4.33 -6.21
C ILE A 78 -18.59 -4.18 -4.74
N ILE A 79 -17.86 -3.11 -4.39
CA ILE A 79 -17.36 -2.92 -3.01
C ILE A 79 -18.44 -2.50 -2.02
N MET A 80 -19.56 -1.94 -2.50
CA MET A 80 -20.72 -1.65 -1.65
C MET A 80 -21.56 -2.89 -1.34
N THR A 81 -21.47 -3.94 -2.18
CA THR A 81 -22.31 -5.14 -2.04
C THR A 81 -21.69 -6.20 -1.13
N THR A 82 -20.36 -6.27 -1.02
CA THR A 82 -19.67 -7.30 -0.23
C THR A 82 -18.35 -6.81 0.36
N THR A 83 -17.95 -7.37 1.50
CA THR A 83 -16.65 -7.14 2.16
C THR A 83 -15.63 -8.22 1.86
N GLU A 84 -15.99 -9.29 1.15
CA GLU A 84 -15.17 -10.50 0.96
C GLU A 84 -13.73 -10.22 0.53
N ARG A 85 -13.53 -9.34 -0.48
CA ARG A 85 -12.18 -8.96 -0.95
C ARG A 85 -11.39 -8.21 0.12
N ARG A 86 -12.05 -7.36 0.89
CA ARG A 86 -11.45 -6.62 2.00
C ARG A 86 -11.07 -7.56 3.14
N ASP A 87 -11.91 -8.54 3.43
CA ASP A 87 -11.69 -9.53 4.49
C ASP A 87 -10.52 -10.46 4.11
N LYS A 88 -10.48 -10.95 2.86
CA LYS A 88 -9.35 -11.69 2.30
C LYS A 88 -8.05 -10.86 2.33
N LEU A 89 -8.12 -9.58 1.95
CA LEU A 89 -6.97 -8.67 2.01
C LEU A 89 -6.44 -8.52 3.44
N GLU A 90 -7.32 -8.39 4.44
CA GLU A 90 -6.91 -8.32 5.84
C GLU A 90 -6.25 -9.64 6.29
N ALA A 91 -6.85 -10.78 5.98
CA ALA A 91 -6.29 -12.10 6.32
C ALA A 91 -4.89 -12.30 5.68
N ASN A 92 -4.77 -12.02 4.38
CA ASN A 92 -3.50 -12.08 3.65
C ASN A 92 -2.45 -11.15 4.26
N THR A 93 -2.85 -9.94 4.64
CA THR A 93 -1.95 -8.96 5.25
C THR A 93 -1.46 -9.42 6.62
N LYS A 94 -2.35 -10.00 7.44
CA LYS A 94 -2.00 -10.55 8.76
C LYS A 94 -1.02 -11.71 8.64
N PHE A 95 -1.28 -12.66 7.73
CA PHE A 95 -0.37 -13.76 7.45
C PHE A 95 1.02 -13.24 7.03
N TRP A 96 1.06 -12.34 6.03
CA TRP A 96 2.29 -11.80 5.51
C TRP A 96 3.13 -11.07 6.57
N ARG A 97 2.47 -10.18 7.35
CA ARG A 97 3.14 -9.43 8.41
C ARG A 97 3.68 -10.37 9.48
N LYS A 98 2.85 -11.30 9.96
CA LYS A 98 3.26 -12.28 10.98
C LYS A 98 4.44 -13.11 10.50
N GLY A 99 4.40 -13.62 9.27
CA GLY A 99 5.50 -14.42 8.71
C GLY A 99 6.82 -13.65 8.65
N LEU A 100 6.79 -12.38 8.26
CA LEU A 100 7.99 -11.53 8.25
C LEU A 100 8.49 -11.21 9.66
N GLU A 101 7.58 -10.92 10.61
CA GLU A 101 7.93 -10.66 12.01
C GLU A 101 8.53 -11.91 12.68
N ASP A 102 7.91 -13.07 12.52
CA ASP A 102 8.38 -14.36 13.04
C ASP A 102 9.74 -14.75 12.42
N ALA A 103 9.99 -14.37 11.17
CA ALA A 103 11.29 -14.55 10.50
C ALA A 103 12.38 -13.58 11.01
N GLY A 104 12.01 -12.55 11.79
CA GLY A 104 12.95 -11.59 12.37
C GLY A 104 13.22 -10.35 11.50
N PHE A 105 12.36 -10.01 10.54
CA PHE A 105 12.51 -8.75 9.81
C PHE A 105 12.07 -7.55 10.66
N ASP A 106 12.81 -6.44 10.57
CA ASP A 106 12.39 -5.16 11.14
C ASP A 106 11.30 -4.51 10.25
N LEU A 107 10.10 -4.34 10.79
CA LEU A 107 8.96 -3.78 10.09
C LEU A 107 8.50 -2.47 10.72
N VAL A 108 7.96 -1.56 9.89
CA VAL A 108 7.18 -0.46 10.45
C VAL A 108 5.90 -1.02 11.08
N PRO A 109 5.61 -0.74 12.37
CA PRO A 109 4.39 -1.19 13.02
C PRO A 109 3.15 -0.66 12.29
N GLY A 110 2.12 -1.50 12.16
CA GLY A 110 0.87 -1.09 11.55
C GLY A 110 -0.01 -2.26 11.16
N ASN A 111 -1.20 -1.93 10.67
CA ASN A 111 -2.24 -2.89 10.30
C ASN A 111 -2.77 -2.65 8.88
N THR A 112 -1.96 -2.02 8.02
CA THR A 112 -2.34 -1.76 6.63
C THR A 112 -1.77 -2.82 5.69
N PRO A 113 -2.37 -3.03 4.50
CA PRO A 113 -1.84 -3.93 3.46
C PRO A 113 -0.48 -3.52 2.89
N ILE A 114 0.00 -2.33 3.22
CA ILE A 114 1.37 -1.90 2.94
C ILE A 114 2.25 -2.36 4.10
N VAL A 115 3.21 -3.24 3.82
CA VAL A 115 4.15 -3.77 4.83
C VAL A 115 5.57 -3.35 4.43
N PRO A 116 6.14 -2.32 5.09
CA PRO A 116 7.49 -1.87 4.82
C PRO A 116 8.51 -2.67 5.65
N ILE A 117 9.41 -3.37 4.98
CA ILE A 117 10.55 -4.09 5.55
C ILE A 117 11.75 -3.15 5.57
N MET A 118 12.20 -2.77 6.76
CA MET A 118 13.23 -1.76 6.95
C MET A 118 14.62 -2.33 6.72
N LEU A 119 15.39 -1.65 5.88
CA LEU A 119 16.76 -2.03 5.52
C LEU A 119 17.77 -0.93 5.80
N TYR A 120 17.29 0.31 5.98
CA TYR A 120 18.03 1.53 6.35
C TYR A 120 19.11 1.99 5.37
N ASN A 121 19.72 1.09 4.60
CA ASN A 121 20.76 1.31 3.62
C ASN A 121 20.23 1.16 2.18
N ALA A 122 20.61 2.09 1.29
CA ALA A 122 20.12 2.13 -0.09
C ALA A 122 20.64 0.98 -0.95
N LYS A 123 21.92 0.63 -0.83
CA LYS A 123 22.55 -0.45 -1.61
C LYS A 123 21.97 -1.80 -1.21
N LEU A 124 21.81 -2.05 0.10
CA LEU A 124 21.16 -3.25 0.60
C LEU A 124 19.73 -3.41 0.06
N ALA A 125 18.95 -2.32 0.01
CA ALA A 125 17.59 -2.36 -0.54
C ALA A 125 17.57 -2.68 -2.05
N GLN A 126 18.53 -2.19 -2.83
CA GLN A 126 18.67 -2.53 -4.25
C GLN A 126 19.08 -3.99 -4.44
N ASP A 127 20.07 -4.44 -3.66
CA ASP A 127 20.60 -5.80 -3.73
C ASP A 127 19.54 -6.85 -3.37
N ILE A 128 18.78 -6.63 -2.28
CA ILE A 128 17.67 -7.49 -1.89
C ILE A 128 16.55 -7.47 -2.95
N SER A 129 16.24 -6.32 -3.52
CA SER A 129 15.20 -6.21 -4.57
C SER A 129 15.55 -7.02 -5.82
N ARG A 130 16.82 -6.97 -6.25
CA ARG A 130 17.33 -7.78 -7.37
C ARG A 130 17.27 -9.27 -7.05
N ASP A 131 17.77 -9.68 -5.88
CA ASP A 131 17.79 -11.09 -5.50
C ASP A 131 16.38 -11.67 -5.34
N LEU A 132 15.42 -10.88 -4.85
CA LEU A 132 14.01 -11.27 -4.81
C LEU A 132 13.44 -11.42 -6.22
N TYR A 133 13.78 -10.52 -7.14
CA TYR A 133 13.37 -10.61 -8.54
C TYR A 133 13.89 -11.89 -9.20
N ASP A 134 15.15 -12.26 -8.96
CA ASP A 134 15.74 -13.51 -9.47
C ASP A 134 15.05 -14.77 -8.91
N LEU A 135 14.41 -14.66 -7.74
CA LEU A 135 13.56 -15.70 -7.15
C LEU A 135 12.09 -15.63 -7.63
N GLY A 136 11.79 -14.76 -8.59
CA GLY A 136 10.47 -14.56 -9.17
C GLY A 136 9.53 -13.69 -8.32
N ILE A 137 10.06 -12.91 -7.38
CA ILE A 137 9.29 -12.01 -6.51
C ILE A 137 9.58 -10.56 -6.88
N TYR A 138 8.62 -9.90 -7.52
CA TYR A 138 8.74 -8.48 -7.85
C TYR A 138 8.45 -7.59 -6.63
N ALA A 139 9.50 -7.20 -5.91
CA ALA A 139 9.43 -6.28 -4.78
C ALA A 139 10.51 -5.21 -4.89
N ILE A 140 10.11 -3.93 -4.92
CA ILE A 140 11.01 -2.79 -5.18
C ILE A 140 11.49 -2.15 -3.88
N GLY A 141 12.79 -1.88 -3.82
CA GLY A 141 13.42 -1.07 -2.79
C GLY A 141 13.13 0.42 -2.96
N PHE A 142 12.80 1.08 -1.86
CA PHE A 142 12.63 2.52 -1.74
C PHE A 142 13.80 3.09 -0.94
N PHE A 143 14.48 4.09 -1.50
CA PHE A 143 15.61 4.80 -0.89
C PHE A 143 15.58 6.28 -1.32
N PHE A 144 16.53 7.09 -0.86
CA PHE A 144 16.62 8.50 -1.22
C PHE A 144 16.69 8.70 -2.74
N PRO A 145 15.96 9.66 -3.34
CA PRO A 145 15.18 10.74 -2.71
C PRO A 145 13.73 10.39 -2.37
N VAL A 146 13.26 9.19 -2.69
CA VAL A 146 11.84 8.81 -2.51
C VAL A 146 11.47 8.64 -1.03
N VAL A 147 12.44 8.25 -0.20
CA VAL A 147 12.34 8.22 1.26
C VAL A 147 13.57 8.90 1.87
N PRO A 148 13.49 9.42 3.12
CA PRO A 148 14.65 10.05 3.76
C PRO A 148 15.88 9.13 3.81
N LYS A 149 17.08 9.74 3.86
CA LYS A 149 18.33 9.00 4.07
C LYS A 149 18.26 8.18 5.38
N GLY A 150 18.86 6.99 5.40
CA GLY A 150 18.79 6.10 6.55
C GLY A 150 17.39 5.52 6.82
N LYS A 151 16.50 5.52 5.82
CA LYS A 151 15.14 4.94 5.88
C LYS A 151 14.80 4.06 4.67
N ALA A 152 15.84 3.50 4.03
CA ALA A 152 15.66 2.58 2.93
C ALA A 152 14.87 1.33 3.37
N ARG A 153 14.06 0.77 2.45
CA ARG A 153 13.13 -0.33 2.77
C ARG A 153 12.62 -1.02 1.51
N ILE A 154 12.24 -2.29 1.61
CA ILE A 154 11.35 -2.91 0.62
C ILE A 154 9.91 -2.62 1.02
N ARG A 155 9.09 -2.09 0.11
CA ARG A 155 7.68 -1.82 0.39
C ARG A 155 6.79 -2.84 -0.32
N THR A 156 6.32 -3.83 0.41
CA THR A 156 5.34 -4.78 -0.10
C THR A 156 3.92 -4.23 0.03
N GLN A 157 3.06 -4.58 -0.94
CA GLN A 157 1.67 -4.13 -1.00
C GLN A 157 0.81 -5.36 -1.28
N ILE A 158 0.16 -5.87 -0.23
CA ILE A 158 -0.66 -7.06 -0.32
C ILE A 158 -1.97 -6.73 -1.04
N SER A 159 -2.42 -7.71 -1.83
CA SER A 159 -3.65 -7.66 -2.62
C SER A 159 -4.57 -8.81 -2.23
N ALA A 160 -5.88 -8.58 -2.34
CA ALA A 160 -6.90 -9.61 -2.22
C ALA A 160 -6.77 -10.71 -3.29
N GLY A 161 -6.10 -10.40 -4.41
CA GLY A 161 -5.82 -11.36 -5.48
C GLY A 161 -4.65 -12.31 -5.20
N HIS A 162 -3.92 -12.15 -4.09
CA HIS A 162 -2.96 -13.17 -3.68
C HIS A 162 -3.71 -14.37 -3.09
N GLU A 163 -3.33 -15.55 -3.53
CA GLU A 163 -3.64 -16.80 -2.86
C GLU A 163 -2.54 -17.16 -1.86
N MET A 164 -2.84 -18.04 -0.91
CA MET A 164 -1.90 -18.36 0.18
C MET A 164 -0.53 -18.84 -0.35
N HIS A 165 -0.53 -19.71 -1.35
CA HIS A 165 0.71 -20.21 -1.96
C HIS A 165 1.57 -19.12 -2.62
N HIS A 166 0.98 -18.00 -3.08
CA HIS A 166 1.75 -16.85 -3.55
C HIS A 166 2.51 -16.19 -2.39
N LEU A 167 1.84 -16.06 -1.24
CA LEU A 167 2.41 -15.43 -0.04
C LEU A 167 3.46 -16.32 0.61
N GLU A 168 3.23 -17.64 0.67
CA GLU A 168 4.19 -18.62 1.17
C GLU A 168 5.47 -18.61 0.32
N LYS A 169 5.33 -18.71 -1.01
CA LYS A 169 6.48 -18.63 -1.93
C LYS A 169 7.26 -17.33 -1.78
N ALA A 170 6.55 -16.20 -1.65
CA ALA A 170 7.19 -14.91 -1.41
C ALA A 170 7.91 -14.90 -0.05
N LEU A 171 7.30 -15.44 1.00
CA LEU A 171 7.87 -15.44 2.34
C LEU A 171 9.17 -16.27 2.38
N ASP A 172 9.17 -17.44 1.74
CA ASP A 172 10.36 -18.28 1.61
C ASP A 172 11.50 -17.56 0.88
N ALA A 173 11.18 -16.84 -0.21
CA ALA A 173 12.16 -16.04 -0.93
C ALA A 173 12.72 -14.90 -0.07
N PHE A 174 11.86 -14.20 0.67
CA PHE A 174 12.29 -13.17 1.62
C PHE A 174 13.20 -13.75 2.69
N ILE A 175 12.82 -14.85 3.34
CA ILE A 175 13.64 -15.51 4.37
C ILE A 175 15.00 -15.94 3.80
N LYS A 176 15.02 -16.54 2.59
CA LYS A 176 16.25 -16.94 1.92
C LYS A 176 17.20 -15.76 1.70
N VAL A 177 16.67 -14.65 1.19
CA VAL A 177 17.46 -13.42 0.96
C VAL A 177 17.86 -12.78 2.29
N GLY A 178 16.98 -12.73 3.28
CA GLY A 178 17.27 -12.21 4.61
C GLY A 178 18.40 -12.98 5.31
N LYS A 179 18.46 -14.31 5.12
CA LYS A 179 19.59 -15.15 5.57
C LYS A 179 20.87 -14.84 4.80
N LYS A 180 20.80 -14.71 3.47
CA LYS A 180 21.96 -14.36 2.62
C LYS A 180 22.62 -13.04 3.06
N TYR A 181 21.83 -12.05 3.42
CA TYR A 181 22.31 -10.76 3.94
C TYR A 181 22.41 -10.72 5.47
N GLU A 182 22.14 -11.84 6.16
CA GLU A 182 22.27 -11.93 7.62
C GLU A 182 21.62 -10.73 8.36
N ILE A 183 20.40 -10.38 7.95
CA ILE A 183 19.62 -9.27 8.53
C ILE A 183 18.45 -9.72 9.40
N LEU A 184 18.20 -11.04 9.48
CA LEU A 184 17.14 -11.58 10.32
C LEU A 184 17.51 -11.43 11.80
N GLY A 185 16.58 -10.90 12.60
CA GLY A 185 16.76 -10.59 14.02
C GLY A 185 17.50 -9.28 14.28
N LEU A 186 17.93 -8.55 13.23
CA LEU A 186 18.64 -7.29 13.38
C LEU A 186 17.67 -6.11 13.42
N GLY A 187 17.92 -5.19 14.34
CA GLY A 187 17.26 -3.90 14.38
C GLY A 187 18.00 -2.84 13.58
N LYS A 188 17.52 -1.60 13.69
CA LYS A 188 18.11 -0.45 12.99
C LYS A 188 19.61 -0.27 13.28
N LYS A 189 20.03 -0.39 14.54
CA LYS A 189 21.42 -0.09 14.93
C LYS A 189 22.38 -1.09 14.30
N GLU A 190 22.04 -2.36 14.40
CA GLU A 190 22.82 -3.50 13.93
C GLU A 190 22.92 -3.49 12.40
N ILE A 191 21.82 -3.19 11.70
CA ILE A 191 21.84 -3.07 10.23
C ILE A 191 22.73 -1.90 9.79
N ILE A 192 22.66 -0.75 10.46
CA ILE A 192 23.50 0.42 10.13
C ILE A 192 24.97 0.15 10.44
N GLU A 193 25.29 -0.54 11.54
CA GLU A 193 26.67 -0.92 11.88
C GLU A 193 27.27 -1.83 10.80
N LYS A 194 26.46 -2.77 10.29
CA LYS A 194 26.90 -3.75 9.30
C LYS A 194 27.01 -3.21 7.88
N TYR A 195 26.05 -2.40 7.45
CA TYR A 195 25.92 -1.96 6.06
C TYR A 195 26.21 -0.48 5.84
N GLY A 196 26.38 0.29 6.91
CA GLY A 196 26.38 1.75 6.86
C GLY A 196 25.00 2.33 6.61
N MET A 197 24.95 3.67 6.54
CA MET A 197 23.73 4.41 6.18
C MET A 197 23.50 4.52 4.67
#